data_AF-A0A925GAB5-F1
#
_entry.id   AF-A0A925GAB5-F1
#
_cell.length_a   1.000
_cell.length_b   1.000
_cell.length_c   1.000
_cell.angle_alpha   90.00
_cell.angle_beta   90.00
_cell.angle_gamma   90.00
#
_symmetry.space_group_name_H-M   'P 1'
#
loop_
_entity.id
_entity.type
_entity.pdbx_description
1 polymer ?
#
loop_
_entity_poly.entity_id
_entity_poly.type
_entity_poly.pdbx_seq_one_letter_code
_entity_poly.pdbx_strand_id
1 'polypeptide(L)'
;MSAQSLEQYLSSGVVAVSPIVDFNKSTDTLYPFDLTKNNTQLTEELFSNTTAFSRWIEQTLLETGSRYGIGGYNEHRTIYNRTQHFNTEEEPRTLHLGIDIWGPAGTSVYAPLHGLVHSFNNNDAFGDYGATIILEHHYPFKFFTLFGHLSLNSIKDIFRGQPIKSGE
;
A
#
# COMPACT_ATOMS: atom_id res chain seq x y z
N MET A 1 8.14 17.80 12.83
CA MET A 1 8.38 18.25 11.44
C MET A 1 7.08 18.10 10.68
N SER A 2 6.74 19.01 9.76
CA SER A 2 5.46 18.92 9.01
C SER A 2 5.62 18.05 7.77
N ALA A 3 4.55 17.34 7.37
CA ALA A 3 4.50 16.55 6.13
C ALA A 3 4.89 17.37 4.89
N GLN A 4 4.55 18.67 4.87
CA GLN A 4 4.91 19.61 3.79
C GLN A 4 6.42 19.68 3.52
N SER A 5 7.26 19.56 4.56
CA SER A 5 8.72 19.64 4.37
C SER A 5 9.30 18.41 3.68
N LEU A 6 8.72 17.22 3.90
CA LEU A 6 9.12 15.98 3.21
C LEU A 6 8.65 16.01 1.74
N GLU A 7 7.40 16.42 1.50
CA GLU A 7 6.83 16.54 0.15
C GLU A 7 7.65 17.51 -0.72
N GLN A 8 7.96 18.70 -0.20
CA GLN A 8 8.80 19.68 -0.89
C GLN A 8 10.19 19.13 -1.20
N TYR A 9 10.80 18.40 -0.26
CA TYR A 9 12.12 17.81 -0.46
C TYR A 9 12.11 16.72 -1.54
N LEU A 10 11.15 15.78 -1.49
CA LEU A 10 11.03 14.72 -2.51
C LEU A 10 10.70 15.31 -3.90
N SER A 11 9.91 16.38 -3.95
CA SER A 11 9.54 17.06 -5.20
C SER A 11 10.64 17.98 -5.75
N SER A 12 11.67 18.29 -4.95
CA SER A 12 12.75 19.21 -5.36
C SER A 12 13.70 18.63 -6.43
N GLY A 13 13.66 17.31 -6.66
CA GLY A 13 14.59 16.62 -7.56
C GLY A 13 15.99 16.39 -6.99
N VAL A 14 16.25 16.79 -5.73
CA VAL A 14 17.52 16.54 -5.04
C VAL A 14 17.76 15.04 -4.80
N VAL A 15 16.68 14.28 -4.62
CA VAL A 15 16.72 12.82 -4.49
C VAL A 15 15.93 12.19 -5.62
N ALA A 16 16.55 11.27 -6.33
CA ALA A 16 15.86 10.46 -7.31
C ALA A 16 14.92 9.47 -6.60
N VAL A 17 13.65 9.47 -7.01
CA VAL A 17 12.63 8.55 -6.51
C VAL A 17 12.38 7.50 -7.59
N SER A 18 12.68 6.24 -7.27
CA SER A 18 12.42 5.11 -8.17
C SER A 18 10.94 4.75 -8.17
N PRO A 19 10.44 4.13 -9.27
CA PRO A 19 9.07 3.62 -9.30
C PRO A 19 8.85 2.55 -8.22
N ILE A 20 7.62 2.46 -7.68
CA ILE A 20 7.24 1.42 -6.72
C ILE A 20 6.85 0.12 -7.44
N VAL A 21 6.30 0.24 -8.64
CA VAL A 21 5.92 -0.89 -9.52
C VAL A 21 6.27 -0.54 -10.97
N ASP A 22 6.44 -1.54 -11.81
CA ASP A 22 6.69 -1.35 -13.24
C ASP A 22 5.49 -0.66 -13.91
N PHE A 23 5.66 0.56 -14.43
CA PHE A 23 4.59 1.32 -15.06
C PHE A 23 5.10 2.14 -16.24
N ASN A 24 4.57 1.88 -17.43
CA ASN A 24 4.85 2.63 -18.64
C ASN A 24 3.76 3.68 -18.87
N LYS A 25 4.09 4.95 -18.63
CA LYS A 25 3.16 6.09 -18.77
C LYS A 25 2.56 6.26 -20.18
N SER A 26 3.16 5.66 -21.21
CA SER A 26 2.68 5.75 -22.60
C SER A 26 1.68 4.67 -22.98
N THR A 27 1.65 3.54 -22.26
CA THR A 27 0.82 2.38 -22.62
C THR A 27 -0.11 1.93 -21.49
N ASP A 28 0.27 2.19 -20.25
CA ASP A 28 -0.41 1.67 -19.09
C ASP A 28 -1.38 2.71 -18.52
N THR A 29 -2.52 2.23 -18.04
CA THR A 29 -3.57 3.05 -17.42
C THR A 29 -3.78 2.62 -15.96
N LEU A 30 -4.25 3.58 -15.15
CA LEU A 30 -4.60 3.37 -13.76
C LEU A 30 -6.12 3.50 -13.59
N TYR A 31 -6.71 2.60 -12.80
CA TYR A 31 -8.10 2.72 -12.39
C TYR A 31 -8.21 3.27 -10.96
N PRO A 32 -8.86 4.43 -10.74
CA PRO A 32 -9.05 4.97 -9.39
C PRO A 32 -10.20 4.23 -8.70
N PHE A 33 -9.89 3.32 -7.77
CA PHE A 33 -10.93 2.66 -6.98
C PHE A 33 -11.48 3.63 -5.92
N ASP A 34 -12.81 3.73 -5.88
CA ASP A 34 -13.55 4.37 -4.78
C ASP A 34 -13.98 3.27 -3.80
N LEU A 35 -13.31 3.19 -2.65
CA LEU A 35 -13.67 2.28 -1.55
C LEU A 35 -14.40 3.00 -0.41
N THR A 36 -14.95 4.19 -0.69
CA THR A 36 -15.82 4.90 0.23
C THR A 36 -17.25 4.34 0.19
N LYS A 37 -18.09 4.81 1.11
CA LYS A 37 -19.53 4.53 1.14
C LYS A 37 -20.30 4.99 -0.12
N ASN A 38 -19.70 5.80 -0.99
CA ASN A 38 -20.37 6.31 -2.18
C ASN A 38 -20.46 5.22 -3.28
N ASN A 39 -19.57 4.23 -3.24
CA ASN A 39 -19.59 3.13 -4.19
C ASN A 39 -20.63 2.08 -3.78
N THR A 40 -21.76 2.06 -4.48
CA THR A 40 -22.90 1.16 -4.21
C THR A 40 -22.63 -0.31 -4.56
N GLN A 41 -21.55 -0.61 -5.30
CA GLN A 41 -21.15 -1.99 -5.58
C GLN A 41 -20.51 -2.66 -4.37
N LEU A 42 -20.04 -1.87 -3.40
CA LEU A 42 -19.36 -2.35 -2.22
C LEU A 42 -20.34 -2.74 -1.13
N THR A 43 -20.67 -4.03 -1.09
CA THR A 43 -21.51 -4.61 -0.05
C THR A 43 -20.67 -5.16 1.11
N GLU A 44 -21.30 -5.34 2.27
CA GLU A 44 -20.67 -5.97 3.44
C GLU A 44 -20.24 -7.43 3.14
N GLU A 45 -21.04 -8.14 2.35
CA GLU A 45 -20.71 -9.49 1.88
C GLU A 45 -19.46 -9.49 0.99
N LEU A 46 -19.33 -8.51 0.09
CA LEU A 46 -18.16 -8.40 -0.78
C LEU A 46 -16.88 -8.15 0.04
N PHE A 47 -16.92 -7.23 0.99
CA PHE A 47 -15.75 -6.86 1.79
C PHE A 47 -15.33 -7.90 2.83
N SER A 48 -16.29 -8.61 3.42
CA SER A 48 -16.00 -9.67 4.40
C SER A 48 -15.45 -10.94 3.76
N ASN A 49 -15.48 -11.04 2.42
CA ASN A 49 -14.97 -12.17 1.67
C ASN A 49 -13.80 -11.75 0.78
N THR A 50 -12.57 -12.00 1.26
CA THR A 50 -11.32 -11.70 0.54
C THR A 50 -11.30 -12.23 -0.90
N THR A 51 -11.89 -13.41 -1.14
CA THR A 51 -11.93 -14.01 -2.49
C THR A 51 -12.87 -13.24 -3.41
N ALA A 52 -14.06 -12.89 -2.91
CA ALA A 52 -15.02 -12.12 -3.68
C ALA A 52 -14.50 -10.71 -3.97
N PHE A 53 -13.93 -10.04 -2.97
CA PHE A 53 -13.32 -8.72 -3.13
C PHE A 53 -12.17 -8.73 -4.14
N SER A 54 -11.26 -9.70 -4.04
CA SER A 54 -10.14 -9.83 -4.99
C SER A 54 -10.63 -10.04 -6.42
N ARG A 55 -11.65 -10.89 -6.60
CA ARG A 55 -12.26 -11.11 -7.92
C ARG A 55 -12.88 -9.84 -8.50
N TRP A 56 -13.57 -9.05 -7.66
CA TRP A 56 -14.16 -7.78 -8.10
C TRP A 56 -13.10 -6.76 -8.54
N ILE A 57 -11.99 -6.66 -7.79
CA ILE A 57 -10.84 -5.83 -8.18
C ILE A 57 -10.29 -6.29 -9.53
N GLU A 58 -9.97 -7.59 -9.66
CA GLU A 58 -9.40 -8.16 -10.88
C GLU A 58 -10.32 -7.97 -12.10
N GLN A 59 -11.61 -8.22 -11.95
CA GLN A 59 -12.60 -8.01 -13.01
C GLN A 59 -12.68 -6.55 -13.43
N THR A 60 -12.74 -5.63 -12.47
CA THR A 60 -12.74 -4.18 -12.76
C THR A 60 -11.51 -3.76 -13.56
N LEU A 61 -10.32 -4.26 -13.20
CA LEU A 61 -9.09 -3.94 -13.93
C LEU A 61 -9.10 -4.51 -15.36
N LEU A 62 -9.59 -5.75 -15.52
CA LEU A 62 -9.73 -6.37 -16.84
C LEU A 62 -10.72 -5.60 -17.74
N GLU A 63 -11.89 -5.24 -17.21
CA GLU A 63 -12.94 -4.53 -17.96
C GLU A 63 -12.52 -3.12 -18.37
N THR A 64 -11.74 -2.45 -17.53
CA THR A 64 -11.24 -1.09 -17.79
C THR A 64 -9.95 -1.07 -18.58
N GLY A 65 -9.35 -2.25 -18.83
CA GLY A 65 -8.03 -2.38 -19.46
C GLY A 65 -6.91 -1.72 -18.65
N SER A 66 -7.09 -1.57 -17.33
CA SER A 66 -6.14 -0.89 -16.46
C SER A 66 -5.07 -1.83 -15.96
N ARG A 67 -3.81 -1.39 -16.00
CA ARG A 67 -2.68 -2.19 -15.50
C ARG A 67 -2.74 -2.34 -13.99
N TYR A 68 -3.04 -1.25 -13.29
CA TYR A 68 -3.18 -1.22 -11.84
C TYR A 68 -4.40 -0.43 -11.41
N GLY A 69 -4.96 -0.82 -10.26
CA GLY A 69 -5.84 0.04 -9.49
C GLY A 69 -5.02 0.95 -8.59
N ILE A 70 -5.52 2.14 -8.29
CA ILE A 70 -4.92 3.06 -7.32
C ILE A 70 -6.01 3.71 -6.45
N GLY A 71 -5.71 3.98 -5.19
CA GLY A 71 -6.67 4.61 -4.30
C GLY A 71 -6.24 4.57 -2.83
N GLY A 72 -7.19 4.87 -1.95
CA GLY A 72 -7.02 4.67 -0.51
C GLY A 72 -6.43 5.81 0.29
N TYR A 73 -5.66 6.74 -0.30
CA TYR A 73 -5.09 7.83 0.50
C TYR A 73 -6.15 8.82 0.99
N ASN A 74 -6.13 9.06 2.31
CA ASN A 74 -7.07 9.93 3.01
C ASN A 74 -8.54 9.50 2.77
N GLU A 75 -8.75 8.19 2.56
CA GLU A 75 -10.05 7.64 2.26
C GLU A 75 -10.76 7.23 3.56
N HIS A 76 -11.93 7.80 3.81
CA HIS A 76 -12.74 7.45 4.97
C HIS A 76 -13.51 6.15 4.70
N ARG A 77 -12.83 5.03 4.91
CA ARG A 77 -13.40 3.69 4.86
C ARG A 77 -14.18 3.43 6.14
N THR A 78 -15.44 3.91 6.19
CA THR A 78 -16.44 3.64 7.25
C THR A 78 -16.68 2.15 7.51
N ILE A 79 -16.10 1.28 6.70
CA ILE A 79 -16.33 -0.16 6.64
C ILE A 79 -15.48 -0.92 7.68
N TYR A 80 -14.37 -0.33 8.15
CA TYR A 80 -13.57 -0.89 9.25
C TYR A 80 -14.22 -0.80 10.64
N ASN A 81 -15.34 -0.08 10.77
CA ASN A 81 -16.11 0.08 12.02
C ASN A 81 -16.71 -1.24 12.58
N ARG A 82 -16.41 -2.41 12.00
CA ARG A 82 -17.15 -3.66 12.31
C ARG A 82 -16.31 -4.87 12.65
N THR A 83 -15.00 -4.81 12.44
CA THR A 83 -14.05 -5.82 12.93
C THR A 83 -13.68 -5.52 14.38
N GLN A 84 -14.00 -6.43 15.31
CA GLN A 84 -13.68 -6.29 16.74
C GLN A 84 -12.20 -6.02 17.04
N HIS A 85 -11.28 -6.38 16.13
CA HIS A 85 -9.84 -6.08 16.26
C HIS A 85 -9.46 -4.60 16.04
N PHE A 86 -10.30 -3.82 15.37
CA PHE A 86 -10.03 -2.41 15.05
C PHE A 86 -11.00 -1.42 15.71
N ASN A 87 -11.97 -1.92 16.48
CA ASN A 87 -12.85 -1.15 17.35
C ASN A 87 -12.32 -1.19 18.79
N THR A 88 -11.24 -0.46 19.05
CA THR A 88 -10.96 -0.01 20.42
C THR A 88 -11.80 1.24 20.68
N GLU A 89 -12.41 1.35 21.86
CA GLU A 89 -13.41 2.39 22.21
C GLU A 89 -12.93 3.85 22.04
N GLU A 90 -11.64 4.10 21.82
CA GLU A 90 -11.07 5.45 21.79
C GLU A 90 -10.79 6.01 20.37
N GLU A 91 -10.49 5.20 19.33
CA GLU A 91 -10.18 5.71 17.97
C GLU A 91 -10.41 4.62 16.89
N PRO A 92 -11.57 4.60 16.20
CA PRO A 92 -11.81 3.63 15.13
C PRO A 92 -10.90 3.91 13.93
N ARG A 93 -10.23 2.88 13.41
CA ARG A 93 -9.34 2.97 12.23
C ARG A 93 -10.12 3.10 10.92
N THR A 94 -10.89 4.17 10.76
CA THR A 94 -11.70 4.41 9.55
C THR A 94 -10.97 5.20 8.47
N LEU A 95 -9.88 5.88 8.81
CA LEU A 95 -9.12 6.68 7.87
C LEU A 95 -7.94 5.87 7.32
N HIS A 96 -7.97 5.55 6.02
CA HIS A 96 -6.85 4.92 5.35
C HIS A 96 -5.82 6.00 5.00
N LEU A 97 -4.65 5.95 5.65
CA LEU A 97 -3.55 6.90 5.44
C LEU A 97 -2.46 6.37 4.49
N GLY A 98 -2.58 5.13 4.03
CA GLY A 98 -1.73 4.52 3.02
C GLY A 98 -2.18 4.85 1.59
N ILE A 99 -1.51 4.25 0.62
CA ILE A 99 -1.96 4.20 -0.78
C ILE A 99 -2.02 2.71 -1.13
N ASP A 100 -3.14 2.30 -1.70
CA ASP A 100 -3.30 0.96 -2.25
C ASP A 100 -2.97 0.98 -3.74
N ILE A 101 -2.17 0.01 -4.18
CA ILE A 101 -1.88 -0.27 -5.59
C ILE A 101 -2.33 -1.71 -5.84
N TRP A 102 -3.43 -1.88 -6.58
CA TRP A 102 -3.97 -3.20 -6.90
C TRP A 102 -3.39 -3.70 -8.21
N GLY A 103 -2.87 -4.93 -8.21
CA GLY A 103 -2.34 -5.59 -9.40
C GLY A 103 -2.28 -7.10 -9.21
N PRO A 104 -1.85 -7.84 -10.24
CA PRO A 104 -1.71 -9.29 -10.17
C PRO A 104 -0.78 -9.73 -9.04
N ALA A 105 -1.10 -10.83 -8.36
CA ALA A 105 -0.22 -11.43 -7.37
C ALA A 105 1.15 -11.76 -8.00
N GLY A 106 2.22 -11.44 -7.27
CA GLY A 106 3.59 -11.57 -7.78
C GLY A 106 4.09 -10.38 -8.60
N THR A 107 3.32 -9.29 -8.70
CA THR A 107 3.84 -8.00 -9.19
C THR A 107 5.07 -7.60 -8.37
N SER A 108 6.17 -7.27 -9.06
CA SER A 108 7.37 -6.73 -8.43
C SER A 108 7.07 -5.40 -7.75
N VAL A 109 7.54 -5.27 -6.51
CA VAL A 109 7.46 -4.03 -5.72
C VAL A 109 8.88 -3.60 -5.41
N TYR A 110 9.21 -2.34 -5.72
CA TYR A 110 10.54 -1.79 -5.57
C TYR A 110 10.59 -0.71 -4.50
N ALA A 111 11.74 -0.56 -3.84
CA ALA A 111 11.96 0.52 -2.90
C ALA A 111 12.09 1.87 -3.65
N PRO A 112 11.25 2.88 -3.40
CA PRO A 112 11.33 4.17 -4.09
C PRO A 112 12.59 4.94 -3.70
N LEU A 113 13.12 4.68 -2.50
CA LEU A 113 14.28 5.35 -1.93
C LEU A 113 15.20 4.31 -1.31
N HIS A 114 16.50 4.58 -1.33
CA HIS A 114 17.45 3.78 -0.56
C HIS A 114 17.09 3.85 0.92
N GLY A 115 17.24 2.75 1.64
CA GLY A 115 16.89 2.67 3.05
C GLY A 115 17.48 1.45 3.71
N LEU A 116 17.25 1.33 5.01
CA LEU A 116 17.62 0.16 5.81
C LEU A 116 16.34 -0.56 6.25
N VAL A 117 16.33 -1.88 6.20
CA VAL A 117 15.24 -2.67 6.80
C VAL A 117 15.18 -2.38 8.29
N HIS A 118 14.17 -1.65 8.74
CA HIS A 118 13.96 -1.38 10.16
C HIS A 118 13.35 -2.60 10.85
N SER A 119 12.28 -3.13 10.25
CA SER A 119 11.55 -4.28 10.77
C SER A 119 10.76 -4.95 9.66
N PHE A 120 10.49 -6.23 9.84
CA PHE A 120 9.61 -7.01 8.98
C PHE A 120 8.88 -8.04 9.82
N ASN A 121 7.67 -8.42 9.40
CA ASN A 121 6.87 -9.44 10.07
C ASN A 121 5.85 -10.05 9.10
N ASN A 122 5.30 -11.21 9.45
CA ASN A 122 4.05 -11.70 8.88
C ASN A 122 2.89 -11.36 9.85
N ASN A 123 2.09 -10.35 9.52
CA ASN A 123 0.91 -9.94 10.29
C ASN A 123 -0.32 -10.65 9.73
N ASP A 124 -0.49 -11.94 10.03
CA ASP A 124 -1.46 -12.84 9.39
C ASP A 124 -2.87 -12.81 9.99
N ALA A 125 -3.17 -11.84 10.85
CA ALA A 125 -4.52 -11.60 11.32
C ALA A 125 -5.45 -11.18 10.16
N PHE A 126 -6.72 -11.56 10.23
CA PHE A 126 -7.70 -11.23 9.19
C PHE A 126 -7.83 -9.71 9.00
N GLY A 127 -7.58 -9.25 7.77
CA GLY A 127 -7.63 -7.83 7.41
C GLY A 127 -6.39 -7.01 7.82
N ASP A 128 -5.37 -7.65 8.38
CA ASP A 128 -4.07 -7.03 8.70
C ASP A 128 -3.12 -7.07 7.49
N TYR A 129 -1.91 -6.54 7.65
CA TYR A 129 -0.97 -6.27 6.55
C TYR A 129 -0.34 -7.51 5.93
N GLY A 130 -0.48 -8.74 6.47
CA GLY A 130 0.25 -9.91 5.97
C GLY A 130 1.77 -9.71 6.04
N ALA A 131 2.52 -10.22 5.05
CA ALA A 131 3.96 -10.00 4.97
C ALA A 131 4.25 -8.51 4.79
N THR A 132 5.00 -7.95 5.73
CA THR A 132 5.21 -6.50 5.85
C THR A 132 6.69 -6.19 6.01
N ILE A 133 7.17 -5.17 5.30
CA ILE A 133 8.52 -4.62 5.44
C ILE A 133 8.41 -3.13 5.75
N ILE A 134 9.17 -2.66 6.74
CA ILE A 134 9.35 -1.24 7.04
C ILE A 134 10.79 -0.85 6.72
N LEU A 135 10.96 0.14 5.85
CA LEU A 135 12.26 0.74 5.55
C LEU A 135 12.42 2.05 6.32
N GLU A 136 13.62 2.26 6.87
CA GLU A 136 14.07 3.52 7.44
C GLU A 136 14.91 4.29 6.43
N HIS A 137 14.60 5.57 6.26
CA HIS A 137 15.27 6.46 5.31
C HIS A 137 15.87 7.67 6.03
N HIS A 138 17.01 8.15 5.52
CA HIS A 138 17.70 9.34 6.03
C HIS A 138 17.93 10.35 4.91
N TYR A 139 16.90 11.13 4.55
CA TYR A 139 16.97 12.19 3.54
C TYR A 139 16.03 13.34 3.85
N PRO A 140 16.50 14.59 4.00
CA PRO A 140 17.62 14.96 4.87
C PRO A 140 17.30 14.69 6.37
N PHE A 141 16.21 13.98 6.66
CA PHE A 141 15.73 13.60 7.97
C PHE A 141 15.24 12.16 7.98
N LYS A 142 14.95 11.65 9.18
CA LYS A 142 14.50 10.28 9.41
C LYS A 142 12.99 10.13 9.18
N PHE A 143 12.61 9.20 8.33
CA PHE A 143 11.23 8.77 8.12
C PHE A 143 11.18 7.30 7.69
N PHE A 144 9.98 6.74 7.61
CA PHE A 144 9.76 5.34 7.31
C PHE A 144 8.77 5.15 6.17
N THR A 145 8.98 4.10 5.39
CA THR A 145 7.96 3.58 4.45
C THR A 145 7.56 2.18 4.89
N LEU A 146 6.28 1.86 4.76
CA LEU A 146 5.70 0.56 5.10
C LEU A 146 5.13 -0.06 3.84
N PHE A 147 5.53 -1.29 3.55
CA PHE A 147 5.01 -2.10 2.46
C PHE A 147 4.30 -3.30 3.05
N GLY A 148 2.98 -3.38 2.86
CA GLY A 148 2.15 -4.49 3.29
C GLY A 148 1.74 -5.39 2.12
N HIS A 149 1.08 -6.49 2.45
CA HIS A 149 0.53 -7.48 1.52
C HIS A 149 1.55 -8.05 0.53
N LEU A 150 2.82 -8.08 0.93
CA LEU A 150 3.89 -8.67 0.14
C LEU A 150 3.77 -10.20 0.12
N SER A 151 4.52 -10.84 -0.77
CA SER A 151 4.71 -12.28 -0.71
C SER A 151 5.50 -12.66 0.55
N LEU A 152 5.20 -13.82 1.16
CA LEU A 152 6.02 -14.38 2.24
C LEU A 152 7.49 -14.59 1.81
N ASN A 153 7.74 -14.78 0.51
CA ASN A 153 9.10 -14.86 -0.01
C ASN A 153 9.89 -13.56 0.20
N SER A 154 9.23 -12.39 0.21
CA SER A 154 9.87 -11.08 0.40
C SER A 154 10.50 -10.90 1.77
N ILE A 155 10.03 -11.64 2.79
CA ILE A 155 10.53 -11.55 4.17
C ILE A 155 11.40 -12.73 4.59
N LYS A 156 11.66 -13.68 3.68
CA LYS A 156 12.30 -14.95 4.00
C LYS A 156 13.78 -14.81 4.34
N ASP A 157 14.51 -14.04 3.53
CA ASP A 157 15.97 -13.94 3.57
C ASP A 157 16.45 -12.51 3.89
N ILE A 158 15.62 -11.75 4.61
CA ILE A 158 15.93 -10.37 5.02
C ILE A 158 16.31 -10.28 6.49
N PHE A 159 17.06 -9.24 6.87
CA PHE A 159 17.43 -8.98 8.26
C PHE A 159 17.37 -7.49 8.61
N ARG A 160 17.17 -7.19 9.91
CA ARG A 160 17.18 -5.81 10.40
C ARG A 160 18.53 -5.14 10.12
N GLY A 161 18.50 -3.94 9.56
CA GLY A 161 19.67 -3.17 9.16
C GLY A 161 20.18 -3.49 7.75
N GLN A 162 19.56 -4.43 7.04
CA GLN A 162 19.91 -4.72 5.65
C GLN A 162 19.70 -3.47 4.78
N PRO A 163 20.70 -3.05 3.99
CA PRO A 163 20.53 -1.97 3.03
C PRO A 163 19.71 -2.45 1.82
N ILE A 164 18.72 -1.65 1.44
CA ILE A 164 17.90 -1.82 0.23
C ILE A 164 18.14 -0.60 -0.65
N LYS A 165 18.53 -0.81 -1.91
CA LYS A 165 18.78 0.29 -2.84
C LYS A 165 17.47 0.82 -3.41
N SER A 166 17.47 2.08 -3.83
CA SER A 166 16.36 2.62 -4.61
C SER A 166 16.24 1.81 -5.93
N GLY A 167 15.04 1.33 -6.24
CA GLY A 167 14.73 0.49 -7.39
C GLY A 167 15.02 -1.01 -7.22
N GLU A 168 15.39 -1.45 -6.01
CA GLU A 168 15.51 -2.87 -5.64
C GLU A 168 14.17 -3.47 -5.20
#